data_AF-A0A099YBE1-F1
#
_entry.id   AF-A0A099YBE1-F1
#
_cell.length_a   1.000
_cell.length_b   1.000
_cell.length_c   1.000
_cell.angle_alpha   90.00
_cell.angle_beta   90.00
_cell.angle_gamma   90.00
#
_symmetry.space_group_name_H-M   'P 1'
#
loop_
_entity.id
_entity.type
_entity.pdbx_description
1 polymer ?
#
loop_
_entity_poly.entity_id
_entity_poly.type
_entity_poly.pdbx_seq_one_letter_code
_entity_poly.pdbx_strand_id
1 'polypeptide(L)' 'MTEKTYTMRDVYQRVYADIGIVPVHAMWLDGKTFTECEFEEKVQELEQVLLKIFEDVDKEMAQREGDDKP' A
#
# COMPACT_ATOMS: atom_id res chain seq x y z
N MET A 1 25.41 -18.94 3.73
CA MET A 1 23.94 -18.83 3.51
C MET A 1 23.75 -17.56 2.69
N THR A 2 23.07 -17.62 1.56
CA THR A 2 22.70 -16.42 0.80
C THR A 2 21.53 -15.77 1.53
N GLU A 3 21.70 -14.53 2.00
CA GLU A 3 20.60 -13.76 2.56
C GLU A 3 19.49 -13.62 1.50
N LYS A 4 18.25 -13.87 1.91
CA LYS A 4 17.09 -13.73 1.04
C LYS A 4 16.86 -12.23 0.80
N THR A 5 16.85 -11.85 -0.47
CA THR A 5 16.57 -10.48 -0.89
C THR A 5 15.12 -10.36 -1.37
N TYR A 6 14.51 -9.21 -1.09
CA TYR A 6 13.13 -8.90 -1.46
C TYR A 6 13.11 -7.75 -2.47
N THR A 7 12.02 -7.61 -3.20
CA THR A 7 11.81 -6.56 -4.21
C THR A 7 10.54 -5.78 -3.91
N MET A 8 10.35 -4.64 -4.58
CA MET A 8 9.09 -3.89 -4.46
C MET A 8 7.87 -4.71 -4.91
N ARG A 9 8.07 -5.66 -5.84
CA ARG A 9 7.01 -6.61 -6.21
C ARG A 9 6.58 -7.44 -5.00
N ASP A 10 7.52 -7.94 -4.21
CA ASP A 10 7.21 -8.72 -3.01
C ASP A 10 6.45 -7.87 -2.00
N VAL A 11 6.84 -6.60 -1.82
CA VAL A 11 6.12 -5.64 -0.97
C VAL A 11 4.67 -5.49 -1.43
N TYR A 12 4.42 -5.24 -2.72
CA TYR A 12 3.05 -5.09 -3.23
C TYR A 12 2.22 -6.36 -3.09
N GLN A 13 2.83 -7.54 -3.32
CA GLN A 13 2.14 -8.81 -3.14
C GLN A 13 1.75 -9.03 -1.68
N ARG A 14 2.63 -8.66 -0.75
CA ARG A 14 2.36 -8.78 0.69
C ARG A 14 1.24 -7.85 1.12
N VAL A 15 1.35 -6.56 0.80
CA VAL A 15 0.31 -5.56 1.09
C VAL A 15 -1.04 -5.95 0.47
N TYR A 16 -1.05 -6.45 -0.77
CA TYR A 16 -2.30 -6.95 -1.36
C TYR A 16 -2.90 -8.12 -0.58
N ALA A 17 -2.08 -9.06 -0.12
CA ALA A 17 -2.56 -10.19 0.69
C ALA A 17 -3.11 -9.72 2.05
N ASP A 18 -2.54 -8.67 2.62
CA ASP A 18 -2.88 -8.20 3.97
C ASP A 18 -4.10 -7.26 3.98
N ILE A 19 -4.23 -6.33 3.01
CA ILE A 19 -5.31 -5.33 2.98
C ILE A 19 -6.18 -5.34 1.72
N GLY A 20 -5.88 -6.19 0.73
CA GLY A 20 -6.69 -6.32 -0.50
C GLY A 20 -6.56 -5.15 -1.48
N ILE A 21 -5.65 -4.20 -1.25
CA ILE A 21 -5.47 -2.99 -2.06
C ILE A 21 -4.20 -3.10 -2.91
N VAL A 22 -4.30 -2.85 -4.23
CA VAL A 22 -3.16 -2.86 -5.16
C VAL A 22 -2.87 -1.44 -5.66
N PRO A 23 -1.67 -0.89 -5.40
CA PRO A 23 -1.26 0.35 -6.05
C PRO A 23 -0.87 0.11 -7.51
N VAL A 24 -1.81 0.34 -8.44
CA VAL A 24 -1.68 0.04 -9.88
C VAL A 24 -0.52 0.77 -10.55
N HIS A 25 -0.20 1.99 -10.12
CA HIS A 25 0.89 2.81 -10.69
C HIS A 25 2.29 2.44 -10.17
N ALA A 26 2.37 1.57 -9.17
CA ALA A 26 3.62 1.31 -8.45
C ALA A 26 4.37 0.07 -8.99
N MET A 27 3.76 -0.70 -9.91
CA MET A 27 4.33 -1.90 -10.51
C MET A 27 5.62 -1.68 -11.34
N TRP A 28 6.09 -0.44 -11.51
CA TRP A 28 7.20 -0.12 -12.40
C TRP A 28 8.47 0.46 -11.77
N LEU A 29 8.59 0.49 -10.44
CA LEU A 29 9.79 1.04 -9.78
C LEU A 29 10.75 -0.05 -9.27
N ASP A 30 11.74 -0.26 -10.13
CA ASP A 30 13.17 -0.38 -9.85
C ASP A 30 13.77 -1.73 -9.43
N GLY A 31 14.98 -2.01 -9.93
CA GLY A 31 15.79 -3.20 -9.64
C GLY A 31 16.40 -3.22 -8.23
N LYS A 32 15.87 -2.40 -7.33
CA LYS A 32 16.29 -2.29 -5.95
C LYS A 32 15.85 -3.54 -5.19
N THR A 33 16.79 -4.09 -4.43
CA THR A 33 16.54 -5.19 -3.52
C THR A 33 16.58 -4.70 -2.08
N PHE A 34 15.86 -5.38 -1.22
CA PHE A 34 15.73 -5.10 0.21
C PHE A 34 16.22 -6.28 1.02
N THR A 35 16.79 -5.99 2.18
CA THR A 35 16.91 -6.94 3.28
C THR A 35 15.53 -7.27 3.86
N GLU A 36 15.46 -8.30 4.71
CA GLU A 36 14.21 -8.66 5.40
C GLU A 36 13.65 -7.52 6.26
N CYS A 37 14.53 -6.80 6.99
CA CYS A 37 14.10 -5.66 7.81
C CYS A 37 13.53 -4.52 6.96
N GLU A 38 14.23 -4.14 5.89
CA GLU A 38 13.75 -3.10 4.97
C GLU A 38 12.45 -3.49 4.27
N PHE A 39 12.28 -4.78 3.97
CA PHE A 39 11.04 -5.30 3.40
C PHE A 39 9.85 -5.09 4.35
N GLU A 40 9.97 -5.51 5.60
CA GLU A 40 8.90 -5.37 6.60
C GLU A 40 8.56 -3.89 6.85
N GLU A 41 9.57 -3.02 6.93
CA GLU A 41 9.37 -1.57 7.04
C GLU A 41 8.57 -1.02 5.84
N LYS A 42 8.93 -1.44 4.61
CA LYS A 42 8.23 -1.00 3.39
C LYS A 42 6.80 -1.51 3.30
N VAL A 43 6.54 -2.72 3.76
CA VAL A 43 5.17 -3.27 3.85
C VAL A 43 4.34 -2.40 4.79
N GLN A 44 4.82 -2.15 6.01
CA GLN A 44 4.09 -1.35 7.00
C GLN A 44 3.85 0.10 6.53
N GLU A 45 4.88 0.76 5.97
CA GLU A 45 4.74 2.11 5.43
C GLU A 45 3.66 2.17 4.34
N LEU A 46 3.66 1.19 3.42
CA LEU A 46 2.73 1.18 2.31
C LEU A 46 1.30 0.86 2.75
N GLU A 47 1.11 -0.06 3.70
CA GLU A 47 -0.21 -0.34 4.30
C GLU A 47 -0.82 0.92 4.92
N GLN A 48 -0.04 1.63 5.74
CA GLN A 48 -0.51 2.84 6.41
C GLN A 48 -0.92 3.93 5.41
N VAL A 49 -0.12 4.12 4.36
CA VAL A 49 -0.44 5.10 3.31
C VAL A 49 -1.73 4.73 2.59
N LEU A 50 -1.88 3.47 2.19
CA LEU A 50 -3.06 3.03 1.46
C LEU A 50 -4.33 3.12 2.31
N LEU A 51 -4.29 2.64 3.56
CA LEU A 51 -5.44 2.73 4.46
C LEU A 51 -5.87 4.18 4.70
N LYS A 52 -4.92 5.09 4.87
CA LYS A 52 -5.22 6.51 5.04
C LYS A 52 -5.87 7.12 3.81
N ILE A 53 -5.40 6.79 2.60
CA ILE A 53 -6.00 7.26 1.36
C ILE A 53 -7.46 6.80 1.26
N PHE A 54 -7.76 5.55 1.61
CA PHE A 54 -9.13 5.05 1.60
C PHE A 54 -10.01 5.74 2.66
N GLU A 55 -9.50 5.94 3.88
CA GLU A 55 -10.22 6.67 4.92
C GLU A 55 -10.57 8.10 4.49
N ASP A 56 -9.63 8.79 3.82
CA ASP A 56 -9.85 10.14 3.32
C ASP A 56 -10.88 10.16 2.18
N VAL A 57 -10.84 9.18 1.26
CA VAL A 57 -11.86 9.02 0.20
C VAL A 57 -13.24 8.73 0.78
N ASP A 58 -13.35 7.85 1.78
CA ASP A 58 -14.62 7.53 2.43
C ASP A 58 -15.22 8.76 3.12
N LYS A 59 -14.38 9.59 3.77
CA LYS A 59 -14.81 10.86 4.36
C LYS A 59 -15.34 11.84 3.30
N GLU A 60 -14.63 11.98 2.17
CA GLU A 60 -15.09 12.85 1.08
C GLU A 60 -16.42 12.37 0.48
N MET A 61 -16.60 11.06 0.33
CA MET A 61 -17.84 10.47 -0.19
C MET A 61 -19.01 10.70 0.77
N ALA A 62 -18.81 10.47 2.07
CA ALA A 62 -19.84 10.71 3.08
C ALA A 62 -20.26 12.19 3.19
N GLN A 63 -19.33 13.13 2.99
CA GLN A 63 -19.65 14.56 2.96
C GLN A 63 -20.53 14.93 1.75
N ARG A 64 -20.24 14.37 0.58
CA ARG A 64 -21.04 14.60 -0.64
C ARG A 64 -22.47 14.08 -0.50
N GLU A 65 -22.67 12.93 0.14
CA GLU A 65 -24.01 12.39 0.39
C GLU A 65 -24.80 13.21 1.44
N GLY A 66 -24.11 13.94 2.32
CA GLY A 66 -24.72 14.82 3.32
C GLY A 66 -25.20 16.16 2.77
N ASP A 67 -24.45 16.74 1.81
CA ASP A 67 -24.77 18.02 1.18
C ASP A 67 -25.90 17.93 0.12
N ASP A 68 -26.21 16.73 -0.37
CA ASP A 68 -27.29 16.46 -1.34
C ASP A 68 -28.65 16.16 -0.66
N LYS A 69 -28.74 16.33 0.66
CA LYS A 69 -29.98 16.13 1.42
C LYS A 69 -30.76 17.45 1.49
N PRO A 70 -32.03 17.50 1.01
CA PRO A 70 -32.83 18.73 0.91
C PRO A 70 -33.21 19.33 2.27
#